data_AF-A0A7W6NYQ4-F1
#
_entry.id   AF-A0A7W6NYQ4-F1
#
_cell.length_a   1.000
_cell.length_b   1.000
_cell.length_c   1.000
_cell.angle_alpha   90.00
_cell.angle_beta   90.00
_cell.angle_gamma   90.00
#
_symmetry.space_group_name_H-M   'P 1'
#
loop_
_entity.id
_entity.type
_entity.pdbx_description
1 polymer ?
#
loop_
_entity_poly.entity_id
_entity_poly.type
_entity_poly.pdbx_seq_one_letter_code
_entity_poly.pdbx_strand_id
1 'polypeptide(L)' 'MAAPQDKAWQEGYGAGKNGKPESANPYKSGTLMAAWQKGWSNGAKAQAGGNA' A
#
# COMPACT_ATOMS: atom_id res chain seq x y z
N MET A 1 7.34 18.75 5.41
CA MET A 1 8.17 17.64 4.89
C MET A 1 7.30 16.40 4.95
N ALA A 2 6.90 15.81 3.81
CA ALA A 2 6.12 14.57 3.84
C ALA A 2 7.01 13.47 4.41
N ALA A 3 6.53 12.76 5.42
CA ALA A 3 7.33 11.76 6.09
C ALA A 3 7.52 10.57 5.13
N PRO A 4 8.67 9.89 5.12
CA PRO A 4 8.90 8.76 4.21
C PRO A 4 7.85 7.64 4.36
N GLN A 5 7.20 7.56 5.52
CA GLN A 5 6.06 6.69 5.81
C GLN A 5 4.81 7.06 4.98
N ASP A 6 4.52 8.34 4.79
CA ASP A 6 3.38 8.78 3.96
C ASP A 6 3.58 8.39 2.51
N LYS A 7 4.82 8.52 2.01
CA LYS A 7 5.17 8.06 0.66
C LYS A 7 4.99 6.55 0.54
N ALA A 8 5.50 5.78 1.49
CA ALA A 8 5.33 4.33 1.51
C ALA A 8 3.85 3.93 1.55
N TRP A 9 3.03 4.63 2.33
CA TRP A 9 1.58 4.42 2.38
C TRP A 9 0.90 4.69 1.04
N GLN A 10 1.23 5.80 0.37
CA GLN A 10 0.68 6.12 -0.96
C GLN A 10 1.08 5.09 -2.03
N GLU A 11 2.34 4.65 -2.03
CA GLU A 11 2.82 3.59 -2.92
C GLU A 11 2.10 2.26 -2.67
N GLY A 12 1.89 1.92 -1.40
CA GLY A 12 1.12 0.75 -1.00
C GLY A 12 -0.31 0.84 -1.51
N TYR A 13 -1.00 1.96 -1.28
CA TYR A 13 -2.36 2.19 -1.74
C TYR A 13 -2.49 2.02 -3.27
N GLY A 14 -1.55 2.59 -4.03
CA GLY A 14 -1.50 2.40 -5.48
C GLY A 14 -1.30 0.95 -5.88
N ALA A 15 -0.38 0.22 -5.22
CA ALA A 15 -0.15 -1.19 -5.48
C ALA A 15 -1.39 -2.05 -5.19
N GLY A 16 -2.05 -1.81 -4.04
CA GLY A 16 -3.26 -2.50 -3.63
C GLY A 16 -4.42 -2.25 -4.58
N LYS A 17 -4.58 -1.00 -5.06
CA LYS A 17 -5.64 -0.63 -6.02
C LYS A 17 -5.45 -1.25 -7.41
N ASN A 18 -4.20 -1.56 -7.78
CA ASN A 18 -3.83 -2.19 -9.05
C ASN A 18 -3.83 -3.73 -8.98
N GLY A 19 -4.19 -4.32 -7.85
CA GLY A 19 -4.27 -5.77 -7.67
C GLY A 19 -2.90 -6.42 -7.53
N LYS A 20 -1.85 -5.65 -7.22
CA LYS A 20 -0.53 -6.20 -6.97
C LYS A 20 -0.55 -7.02 -5.68
N PRO A 21 0.23 -8.09 -5.57
CA PRO A 21 0.32 -8.85 -4.33
C PRO A 21 1.04 -8.04 -3.25
N GLU A 22 0.72 -8.30 -1.98
CA GLU A 22 1.37 -7.66 -0.83
C GLU A 22 2.89 -7.94 -0.80
N SER A 23 3.33 -9.07 -1.36
CA SER A 23 4.75 -9.42 -1.52
C SER A 23 5.51 -8.53 -2.50
N ALA A 24 4.81 -7.69 -3.28
CA ALA A 24 5.44 -6.67 -4.14
C ALA A 24 5.98 -5.46 -3.33
N ASN A 25 5.86 -5.50 -2.00
CA ASN A 25 6.38 -4.47 -1.12
C ASN A 25 7.90 -4.28 -1.34
N PRO A 26 8.37 -3.09 -1.76
CA PRO A 26 9.79 -2.83 -1.91
C PRO A 26 10.52 -2.67 -0.56
N TYR A 27 9.77 -2.41 0.52
CA TYR A 27 10.31 -2.20 1.86
C TYR A 27 10.41 -3.54 2.60
N LYS A 28 11.64 -3.96 2.93
CA LYS A 28 11.91 -5.29 3.53
C LYS A 28 11.53 -5.43 5.00
N SER A 29 11.57 -4.34 5.77
CA SER A 29 11.23 -4.33 7.19
C SER A 29 11.16 -2.91 7.75
N GLY A 30 10.49 -2.73 8.89
CA GLY A 30 10.42 -1.46 9.63
C GLY A 30 9.16 -0.63 9.36
N THR A 31 9.17 0.63 9.80
CA THR A 31 8.00 1.51 9.78
C THR A 31 7.48 1.80 8.37
N LEU A 32 8.37 1.79 7.36
CA LEU A 32 8.00 1.96 5.95
C LEU A 32 7.22 0.75 5.41
N MET A 33 7.63 -0.47 5.77
CA MET A 33 6.90 -1.69 5.43
C MET A 33 5.49 -1.67 6.02
N ALA A 34 5.37 -1.33 7.31
CA ALA A 34 4.06 -1.23 7.97
C ALA A 34 3.16 -0.17 7.32
N ALA A 35 3.73 0.99 6.96
CA ALA A 35 3.00 2.04 6.26
C ALA A 35 2.54 1.58 4.86
N TRP A 36 3.42 0.93 4.10
CA TRP A 36 3.09 0.39 2.78
C TRP A 36 2.01 -0.69 2.84
N GLN A 37 2.12 -1.66 3.76
CA GLN A 37 1.10 -2.71 3.95
C GLN A 37 -0.27 -2.10 4.33
N LYS A 38 -0.27 -1.07 5.18
CA LYS A 38 -1.48 -0.34 5.55
C LYS A 38 -2.09 0.39 4.36
N GLY A 39 -1.27 1.01 3.51
CA GLY A 39 -1.71 1.61 2.25
C GLY A 39 -2.32 0.56 1.32
N TRP A 40 -1.59 -0.53 1.10
CA TRP A 40 -1.96 -1.64 0.23
C TRP A 40 -3.30 -2.26 0.63
N SER A 41 -3.52 -2.55 1.90
CA SER A 41 -4.79 -3.10 2.39
C SER A 41 -5.98 -2.17 2.08
N ASN A 42 -5.80 -0.85 2.23
CA ASN A 42 -6.82 0.14 1.88
C ASN A 42 -7.06 0.21 0.36
N GLY A 43 -5.98 0.17 -0.44
CA GLY A 43 -6.07 0.17 -1.91
C GLY A 43 -6.75 -1.10 -2.44
N ALA A 44 -6.39 -2.26 -1.90
CA ALA A 44 -6.98 -3.55 -2.26
C ALA A 44 -8.46 -3.62 -1.91
N LYS A 45 -8.87 -3.07 -0.76
CA LYS A 45 -10.28 -2.88 -0.40
C LYS A 45 -11.01 -1.98 -1.40
N ALA A 46 -10.38 -0.87 -1.82
CA ALA A 46 -10.95 0.05 -2.79
C ALA A 46 -11.10 -0.58 -4.19
N GLN A 47 -10.18 -1.46 -4.60
CA GLN A 47 -10.30 -2.22 -5.83
C GLN A 47 -11.39 -3.29 -5.74
N ALA A 48 -11.42 -4.05 -4.64
CA ALA A 48 -12.43 -5.09 -4.42
C ALA A 48 -13.85 -4.51 -4.33
N GLY A 49 -14.00 -3.30 -3.75
CA GLY A 49 -15.26 -2.57 -3.70
C GLY A 49 -15.64 -1.83 -4.99
N GLY A 50 -14.76 -1.78 -5.99
CA GLY A 50 -15.02 -1.16 -7.29
C GLY A 50 -15.66 -2.10 -8.31
N ASN A 51 -16.03 -3.31 -7.90
CA ASN A 51 -16.71 -4.31 -8.74
C ASN A 51 -18.09 -4.63 -8.13
N ALA A 52 -18.99 -3.65 -8.16
CA ALA A 52 -20.42 -3.80 -7.88
C ALA A 52 -21.22 -2.85 -8.79
#